data_AF-A0A6D2KRI5-F1
#
_entry.id   AF-A0A6D2KRI5-F1
#
_cell.length_a   1.000
_cell.length_b   1.000
_cell.length_c   1.000
_cell.angle_alpha   90.00
_cell.angle_beta   90.00
_cell.angle_gamma   90.00
#
_symmetry.space_group_name_H-M   'P 1'
#
loop_
_entity.id
_entity.type
_entity.pdbx_description
1 polymer ?
#
loop_
_entity_poly.entity_id
_entity_poly.type
_entity_poly.pdbx_seq_one_letter_code
_entity_poly.pdbx_strand_id
1 'polypeptide(L)'
;MVDAVRELVERGMEVGLVRRAFRDVERIVKKQKEWFGMSELKLLKGLVRRLYEIKGMKMESRVVLWRLNVFVGRDVTELAKTVPDSEVGSMNEPELEED
;
A
#
# COMPACT_ATOMS: atom_id res chain seq x y z
N MET A 1 -7.92 -2.65 -9.75
CA MET A 1 -7.24 -1.33 -9.60
C MET A 1 -5.83 -1.32 -10.20
N VAL A 2 -4.95 -2.25 -9.82
CA VAL A 2 -3.57 -2.31 -10.35
C VAL A 2 -3.55 -2.41 -11.87
N ASP A 3 -4.43 -3.22 -12.46
CA ASP A 3 -4.50 -3.38 -13.93
C ASP A 3 -4.96 -2.11 -14.65
N ALA A 4 -5.88 -1.35 -14.07
CA ALA A 4 -6.29 -0.05 -14.61
C ALA A 4 -5.12 0.96 -14.58
N VAL A 5 -4.32 0.96 -13.51
CA VAL A 5 -3.11 1.80 -13.45
C VAL A 5 -2.08 1.35 -14.47
N ARG A 6 -1.91 0.04 -14.66
CA ARG A 6 -1.02 -0.53 -15.67
C ARG A 6 -1.42 -0.05 -17.08
N GLU A 7 -2.69 -0.15 -17.42
CA GLU A 7 -3.22 0.32 -18.70
C GLU A 7 -2.97 1.83 -18.91
N LEU A 8 -3.17 2.65 -17.87
CA LEU A 8 -2.89 4.09 -17.95
C LEU A 8 -1.40 4.40 -18.16
N VAL A 9 -0.51 3.61 -17.57
CA VAL A 9 0.94 3.72 -17.77
C VAL A 9 1.32 3.31 -19.19
N GLU A 10 0.75 2.22 -19.70
CA GLU A 10 0.99 1.75 -21.08
C GLU A 10 0.52 2.76 -22.12
N ARG A 11 -0.57 3.49 -21.83
CA ARG A 11 -1.10 4.58 -22.67
C ARG A 11 -0.38 5.92 -22.47
N GLY A 12 0.62 6.00 -21.59
CA GLY A 12 1.38 7.23 -21.30
C GLY A 12 0.60 8.32 -20.57
N MET A 13 -0.55 7.96 -19.97
CA MET A 13 -1.46 8.88 -19.27
C MET A 13 -1.13 9.02 -17.77
N GLU A 14 -0.01 8.48 -17.29
CA GLU A 14 0.22 8.33 -15.85
C GLU A 14 0.53 9.64 -15.12
N VAL A 15 1.22 10.59 -15.76
CA VAL A 15 1.69 11.82 -15.07
C VAL A 15 0.54 12.76 -14.70
N GLY A 16 -0.51 12.80 -15.53
CA GLY A 16 -1.68 13.62 -15.27
C GLY A 16 -2.65 12.98 -14.26
N LEU A 17 -2.97 11.70 -14.47
CA LEU A 17 -4.01 11.00 -13.71
C LEU A 17 -3.44 10.22 -12.52
N VAL A 18 -2.58 9.24 -12.81
CA VAL A 18 -2.05 8.31 -11.80
C VAL A 18 -1.26 9.05 -10.73
N ARG A 19 -0.40 10.00 -11.12
CA ARG A 19 0.38 10.81 -10.17
C ARG A 19 -0.48 11.68 -9.27
N ARG A 20 -1.61 12.18 -9.77
CA ARG A 20 -2.54 13.00 -8.97
C ARG A 20 -3.24 12.11 -7.94
N ALA A 21 -3.77 10.96 -8.38
CA ALA A 21 -4.36 9.97 -7.49
C ALA A 21 -3.38 9.52 -6.40
N PHE A 22 -2.13 9.19 -6.75
CA PHE A 22 -1.12 8.82 -5.75
C PHE A 22 -0.84 9.92 -4.73
N ARG A 23 -0.80 11.18 -5.15
CA ARG A 23 -0.62 12.32 -4.23
C ARG A 23 -1.81 12.50 -3.30
N ASP A 24 -3.02 12.23 -3.78
CA ASP A 24 -4.22 12.32 -2.96
C ASP A 24 -4.26 11.19 -1.94
N VAL A 25 -3.88 9.96 -2.32
CA VAL A 25 -3.68 8.87 -1.35
C VAL A 25 -2.57 9.22 -0.34
N GLU A 26 -1.41 9.74 -0.79
CA GLU A 26 -0.34 10.19 0.11
C GLU A 26 -0.85 11.21 1.13
N ARG A 27 -1.69 12.15 0.70
CA ARG A 27 -2.27 13.18 1.55
C ARG A 27 -3.29 12.62 2.55
N ILE A 28 -4.16 11.73 2.12
CA ILE A 28 -5.18 11.08 2.97
C ILE A 28 -4.46 10.28 4.06
N VAL A 29 -3.52 9.41 3.67
CA VAL A 29 -2.78 8.54 4.59
C VAL A 29 -2.03 9.36 5.64
N LYS A 30 -1.40 10.48 5.24
CA LYS A 30 -0.72 11.38 6.18
C LYS A 30 -1.69 12.10 7.12
N LYS A 31 -2.84 12.55 6.63
CA LYS A 31 -3.82 13.31 7.45
C LYS A 31 -4.61 12.43 8.40
N GLN A 32 -4.93 11.22 7.98
CA GLN A 32 -5.78 10.29 8.72
C GLN A 32 -4.98 9.14 9.35
N LYS A 33 -3.66 9.33 9.56
CA LYS A 33 -2.75 8.29 10.09
C LYS A 33 -3.33 7.58 11.33
N GLU A 34 -3.90 8.36 12.25
CA GLU A 34 -4.45 7.88 13.53
C GLU A 34 -5.69 6.98 13.37
N TRP A 35 -6.35 7.03 12.20
CA TRP A 35 -7.55 6.26 11.89
C TRP A 35 -7.22 4.92 11.21
N PHE A 36 -5.96 4.69 10.82
CA PHE A 36 -5.54 3.45 10.18
C PHE A 36 -5.03 2.46 11.24
N GLY A 37 -5.65 1.29 11.28
CA GLY A 37 -5.15 0.14 12.03
C GLY A 37 -4.05 -0.60 11.30
N MET A 38 -3.57 -1.69 11.92
CA MET A 38 -2.47 -2.49 11.36
C MET A 38 -2.88 -3.18 10.06
N SER A 39 -4.13 -3.59 9.95
CA SER A 39 -4.66 -4.32 8.79
C SER A 39 -4.70 -3.43 7.55
N GLU A 40 -5.16 -2.20 7.70
CA GLU A 40 -5.27 -1.20 6.63
C GLU A 40 -3.89 -0.78 6.14
N LEU A 41 -2.95 -0.56 7.06
CA LEU A 41 -1.56 -0.23 6.69
C LEU A 41 -0.87 -1.39 5.97
N LYS A 42 -1.12 -2.65 6.36
CA LYS A 42 -0.61 -3.83 5.64
C LYS A 42 -1.20 -3.94 4.24
N LEU A 43 -2.51 -3.72 4.09
CA LEU A 43 -3.20 -3.71 2.79
C LEU A 43 -2.62 -2.62 1.87
N LEU A 44 -2.47 -1.40 2.39
CA LEU A 44 -1.90 -0.27 1.66
C LEU A 44 -0.45 -0.55 1.25
N LYS A 45 0.36 -1.13 2.13
CA LYS A 45 1.74 -1.53 1.83
C LYS A 45 1.80 -2.57 0.71
N GLY A 46 0.94 -3.59 0.77
CA GLY A 46 0.83 -4.61 -0.27
C GLY A 46 0.41 -4.02 -1.61
N LEU A 47 -0.53 -3.09 -1.60
CA LEU A 47 -1.00 -2.40 -2.79
C LEU A 47 0.08 -1.52 -3.43
N VAL A 48 0.79 -0.72 -2.63
CA VAL A 48 1.89 0.14 -3.11
C VAL A 48 2.98 -0.70 -3.76
N ARG A 49 3.32 -1.86 -3.17
CA ARG A 49 4.28 -2.80 -3.75
C ARG A 49 3.83 -3.27 -5.14
N ARG A 50 2.58 -3.72 -5.29
CA ARG A 50 2.03 -4.15 -6.59
C ARG A 50 2.04 -3.03 -7.64
N LEU A 51 1.77 -1.78 -7.22
CA LEU A 51 1.86 -0.62 -8.11
C LEU A 51 3.29 -0.31 -8.53
N TYR A 52 4.27 -0.55 -7.65
CA TYR A 52 5.70 -0.34 -7.93
C TYR A 52 6.26 -1.34 -8.96
N GLU A 53 5.67 -2.53 -9.05
CA GLU A 53 6.04 -3.60 -10.01
C GLU A 53 5.56 -3.31 -11.45
N ILE A 54 4.74 -2.27 -11.65
CA ILE A 54 4.31 -1.85 -12.99
C ILE A 54 5.52 -1.33 -13.78
N LYS A 55 5.78 -1.96 -14.92
CA LYS A 55 6.84 -1.55 -15.87
C LYS A 55 6.40 -0.30 -16.64
N GLY A 56 7.38 0.50 -17.07
CA GLY A 56 7.12 1.71 -17.88
C GLY A 56 6.65 2.94 -17.10
N MET A 57 6.42 2.84 -15.79
CA MET A 57 6.01 3.99 -14.98
C MET A 57 7.12 5.04 -14.88
N LYS A 58 6.82 6.30 -15.25
CA LYS A 58 7.78 7.41 -15.11
C LYS A 58 8.22 7.63 -13.66
N MET A 59 9.46 8.11 -13.53
CA MET A 59 10.12 8.40 -12.26
C MET A 59 9.29 9.32 -11.36
N GLU A 60 8.61 10.32 -11.93
CA GLU A 60 7.79 11.27 -11.17
C GLU A 60 6.65 10.60 -10.39
N SER A 61 6.01 9.60 -10.98
CA SER A 61 4.96 8.80 -10.32
C SER A 61 5.57 7.81 -9.33
N ARG A 62 6.71 7.19 -9.68
CA ARG A 62 7.45 6.28 -8.79
C ARG A 62 7.93 6.96 -7.51
N VAL A 63 8.37 8.21 -7.57
CA VAL A 63 8.81 8.98 -6.39
C VAL A 63 7.66 9.14 -5.39
N VAL A 64 6.43 9.37 -5.85
CA VAL A 64 5.26 9.48 -4.97
C VAL A 64 4.97 8.14 -4.28
N LEU A 65 4.95 7.04 -5.05
CA LEU A 65 4.78 5.69 -4.49
C LEU A 65 5.88 5.33 -3.50
N TRP A 66 7.13 5.69 -3.79
CA TRP A 66 8.26 5.44 -2.90
C TRP A 66 8.09 6.15 -1.55
N ARG A 67 7.73 7.45 -1.56
CA ARG A 67 7.44 8.18 -0.31
C ARG A 67 6.31 7.53 0.48
N LEU A 68 5.26 7.09 -0.21
CA LEU A 68 4.12 6.41 0.41
C LEU A 68 4.55 5.08 1.03
N ASN A 69 5.35 4.28 0.33
CA ASN A 69 5.90 3.02 0.83
C ASN A 69 6.77 3.22 2.10
N VAL A 70 7.62 4.25 2.10
CA VAL A 70 8.46 4.58 3.26
C VAL A 70 7.60 5.01 4.45
N PHE A 71 6.59 5.86 4.20
CA PHE A 71 5.69 6.35 5.25
C PHE A 71 4.91 5.19 5.90
N VAL A 72 4.21 4.40 5.09
CA VAL A 72 3.43 3.25 5.57
C VAL A 72 4.34 2.19 6.21
N GLY A 73 5.53 1.96 5.67
CA GLY A 73 6.49 1.02 6.23
C GLY A 73 6.93 1.39 7.66
N ARG A 74 7.13 2.68 7.92
CA ARG A 74 7.44 3.18 9.28
C ARG A 74 6.26 2.95 10.22
N ASP A 75 5.05 3.33 9.80
CA ASP A 75 3.85 3.22 10.62
C ASP A 75 3.51 1.77 10.98
N VAL A 76 3.63 0.83 10.04
CA VAL A 76 3.48 -0.61 10.32
C VAL A 76 4.50 -1.09 11.36
N THR A 77 5.73 -0.58 11.29
CA THR A 77 6.81 -0.96 12.23
C THR A 77 6.60 -0.35 13.60
N GLU A 78 6.08 0.88 13.69
CA GLU A 78 5.70 1.51 14.95
C GLU A 78 4.54 0.76 15.61
N LEU A 79 3.48 0.46 14.86
CA LEU A 79 2.30 -0.22 15.38
C LEU A 79 2.60 -1.68 15.78
N ALA A 80 3.49 -2.36 15.07
CA ALA A 80 3.96 -3.71 15.44
C ALA A 80 4.69 -3.73 16.80
N LYS A 81 5.27 -2.62 17.24
CA LYS A 81 5.95 -2.53 18.55
C LYS A 81 4.98 -2.23 19.69
N THR A 82 3.79 -1.75 19.39
CA THR A 82 2.79 -1.34 20.39
C THR A 82 1.68 -2.38 20.60
N VAL A 83 1.54 -3.35 19.68
CA VAL A 83 0.57 -4.46 19.82
C VAL A 83 1.26 -5.64 20.54
N PRO A 84 0.69 -6.19 21.63
CA PRO A 84 1.23 -7.36 22.31
C PRO A 84 1.08 -8.63 21.44
N ASP A 85 2.01 -9.58 21.58
CA ASP A 85 2.08 -10.85 20.83
C ASP A 85 0.80 -11.73 20.90
N SER A 86 -0.14 -11.42 21.80
CA SER A 86 -1.33 -12.23 22.07
C SER A 86 -2.44 -12.17 21.01
N GLU A 87 -2.43 -11.23 20.06
CA GLU A 87 -3.31 -11.26 18.88
C GLU A 87 -2.64 -11.95 17.66
N VAL A 88 -1.38 -12.38 17.78
CA VAL A 88 -0.65 -13.09 16.71
C VAL A 88 -1.00 -14.58 16.70
N GLY A 89 -1.59 -15.11 17.77
CA GLY A 89 -1.88 -16.53 17.96
C GLY A 89 -3.09 -17.09 17.19
N SER A 90 -4.07 -16.29 16.77
CA SER A 90 -5.30 -16.82 16.14
C SER A 90 -5.29 -16.84 14.61
N MET A 91 -4.11 -16.77 13.97
CA MET A 91 -3.99 -16.74 12.50
C MET A 91 -2.96 -17.73 11.94
N ASN A 92 -2.65 -18.80 12.68
CA ASN A 92 -1.82 -19.91 12.18
C ASN A 92 -2.52 -21.26 12.35
N GLU A 93 -3.73 -21.40 11.82
CA GLU A 93 -4.27 -22.72 11.49
C GLU A 93 -5.24 -22.56 10.31
N PRO A 94 -4.89 -23.02 9.10
CA PRO A 94 -5.91 -23.38 8.13
C PRO A 94 -6.53 -24.71 8.60
N GLU A 95 -7.78 -24.66 9.05
CA GLU A 95 -8.64 -25.84 9.07
C GLU A 95 -8.77 -26.32 7.62
N LEU A 96 -7.96 -27.31 7.26
CA LEU A 96 -8.18 -28.13 6.09
C LEU A 96 -9.21 -29.18 6.49
N GLU A 97 -10.49 -28.83 6.33
CA GLU A 97 -11.47 -29.82 5.89
C GLU A 97 -11.05 -30.27 4.48
N GLU A 98 -10.92 -31.58 4.25
CA GLU A 98 -11.63 -32.32 3.19
C GLU A 98 -11.49 -33.85 3.44
N ASP A 99 -12.66 -34.49 3.56
CA ASP A 99 -13.08 -35.89 3.32
C ASP A 99 -12.19 -37.11 3.66
#